data_AF-A0A6V8D9H2-F1
#
_entry.id   AF-A0A6V8D9H2-F1
#
_cell.length_a   1.000
_cell.length_b   1.000
_cell.length_c   1.000
_cell.angle_alpha   90.00
_cell.angle_beta   90.00
_cell.angle_gamma   90.00
#
_symmetry.space_group_name_H-M   'P 1'
#
loop_
_entity.id
_entity.type
_entity.pdbx_description
1 polymer ?
#
loop_
_entity_poly.entity_id
_entity_poly.type
_entity_poly.pdbx_seq_one_letter_code
_entity_poly.pdbx_strand_id
1 'polypeptide(L)'
;DASPSPPSVQSWADAVLWSPDAGNWNQAVMELGATICTPKSPKCTLCPIASSCKGKKEPARYPAPILRRKKRLDLMCILRLDARGWPELVQRDATGILAGMWGPVMGETLDVDSLAYLGEVHHVLSHRDMHIRVWKDVVESGVDPRSVPLSSLDV
;
A
#
# COMPACT_ATOMS: atom_id res chain seq x y z
N ASP A 1 11.29 19.04 17.41
CA ASP A 1 10.34 19.19 16.30
C ASP A 1 9.47 17.94 16.24
N ALA A 2 8.16 18.06 16.04
CA ALA A 2 7.25 16.91 15.89
C ALA A 2 7.16 16.42 14.45
N SER A 3 7.69 17.19 13.50
CA SER A 3 7.65 16.91 12.06
C SER A 3 9.05 17.02 11.44
N PRO A 4 10.07 16.28 11.94
CA PRO A 4 11.41 16.40 11.41
C PRO A 4 11.48 15.95 9.94
N SER A 5 12.30 16.62 9.15
CA SER A 5 12.56 16.21 7.76
C SER A 5 13.37 14.91 7.71
N PRO A 6 13.25 14.08 6.66
CA PRO A 6 14.05 12.85 6.54
C PRO A 6 15.57 13.08 6.68
N PRO A 7 16.17 14.14 6.10
CA PRO A 7 17.59 14.45 6.33
C PRO A 7 17.90 14.75 7.80
N SER A 8 17.03 15.46 8.52
CA SER A 8 17.22 15.74 9.95
C SER A 8 17.17 14.46 10.79
N VAL A 9 16.29 13.52 10.45
CA VAL A 9 16.21 12.22 11.11
C VAL A 9 17.47 11.41 10.83
N GLN A 10 17.93 11.38 9.58
CA GLN A 10 19.16 10.68 9.19
C GLN A 10 20.38 11.23 9.93
N SER A 11 20.57 12.56 9.94
CA SER A 11 21.70 13.18 10.66
C SER A 11 21.69 12.86 12.16
N TRP A 12 20.51 12.77 12.79
CA TRP A 12 20.42 12.34 14.18
C TRP A 12 20.76 10.85 14.33
N ALA A 13 20.24 9.99 13.45
CA ALA A 13 20.51 8.56 13.47
C ALA A 13 22.01 8.26 13.33
N ASP A 14 22.69 8.94 12.41
CA ASP A 14 24.14 8.81 12.21
C ASP A 14 24.93 9.26 13.45
N ALA A 15 24.49 10.34 14.11
CA ALA A 15 25.16 10.86 15.30
C ALA A 15 25.04 9.96 16.53
N VAL A 16 23.99 9.14 16.62
CA VAL A 16 23.75 8.22 17.75
C VAL A 16 24.11 6.77 17.44
N LEU A 17 24.49 6.47 16.19
CA LEU A 17 24.79 5.12 15.75
C LEU A 17 25.98 4.52 16.52
N TRP A 18 25.78 3.32 17.04
CA TRP A 18 26.88 2.52 17.56
C TRP A 18 27.57 1.77 16.41
N SER A 19 28.56 2.42 15.78
CA SER A 19 29.23 1.90 14.57
C SER A 19 29.81 0.48 14.69
N PRO A 20 30.40 0.06 15.84
CA PRO A 20 30.93 -1.30 15.98
C PRO A 20 29.89 -2.41 15.86
N ASP A 21 28.61 -2.11 16.08
CA ASP A 21 27.50 -3.06 15.92
C ASP A 21 26.23 -2.36 15.41
N ALA A 22 26.38 -1.71 14.26
CA ALA A 22 25.32 -0.92 13.63
C ALA A 22 24.07 -1.75 13.33
N GLY A 23 24.22 -3.04 13.03
CA GLY A 23 23.12 -3.96 12.75
C GLY A 23 22.22 -4.16 13.97
N ASN A 24 22.79 -4.56 15.10
CA ASN A 24 22.01 -4.73 16.32
C ASN A 24 21.49 -3.39 16.86
N TRP A 25 22.23 -2.29 16.69
CA TRP A 25 21.73 -0.95 17.04
C TRP A 25 20.45 -0.60 16.27
N ASN A 26 20.48 -0.73 14.94
CA ASN A 26 19.31 -0.45 14.10
C ASN A 26 18.13 -1.36 14.43
N GLN A 27 18.40 -2.66 14.64
CA GLN A 27 17.36 -3.60 15.04
C GLN A 27 16.75 -3.25 16.40
N ALA A 28 17.57 -2.86 17.39
CA ALA A 28 17.09 -2.46 18.70
C ALA A 28 16.21 -1.20 18.63
N VAL A 29 16.56 -0.23 17.79
CA VAL A 29 15.74 0.99 17.57
C VAL A 29 14.42 0.64 16.86
N MET A 30 14.44 -0.25 15.86
CA MET A 30 13.21 -0.72 15.18
C MET A 30 12.30 -1.48 16.14
N GLU A 31 12.85 -2.39 16.94
CA GLU A 31 12.12 -3.19 17.93
C GLU A 31 11.51 -2.32 19.03
N LEU A 32 12.25 -1.29 19.47
CA LEU A 32 11.73 -0.28 20.40
C LEU A 32 10.48 0.40 19.83
N GLY A 33 10.50 0.80 18.57
CA GLY A 33 9.34 1.41 17.89
C GLY A 33 8.16 0.44 17.71
N ALA A 34 8.44 -0.84 17.50
CA ALA A 34 7.44 -1.87 17.30
C ALA A 34 6.71 -2.29 18.60
N THR A 35 7.43 -2.38 19.72
CA THR A 35 6.90 -3.02 20.94
C THR A 35 6.67 -2.09 22.13
N ILE A 36 7.41 -0.97 22.19
CA ILE A 36 7.41 -0.04 23.33
C ILE A 36 6.92 1.34 22.91
N CYS A 37 7.60 2.01 21.98
CA CYS A 37 7.29 3.36 21.52
C CYS A 37 6.25 3.36 20.39
N THR A 38 5.11 2.71 20.63
CA THR A 38 4.07 2.50 19.61
C THR A 38 3.23 3.77 19.36
N PRO A 39 2.63 3.94 18.17
CA PRO A 39 1.89 5.17 17.82
C PRO A 39 0.64 5.45 18.67
N LYS A 40 -0.06 4.42 19.16
CA LYS A 40 -1.35 4.58 19.88
C LYS A 40 -1.19 4.52 21.40
N SER A 41 -0.41 3.55 21.89
CA SER A 41 -0.30 3.26 23.34
C SER A 41 1.15 2.96 23.71
N PRO A 42 2.03 3.98 23.72
CA PRO A 42 3.44 3.79 24.02
C PRO A 42 3.64 3.44 25.51
N LYS A 43 4.48 2.44 25.77
CA LYS A 43 4.80 1.94 27.11
C LYS A 43 5.95 2.73 27.72
N CYS A 44 5.78 4.05 27.88
CA CYS A 44 6.87 4.95 28.31
C CYS A 44 7.45 4.62 29.70
N THR A 45 6.71 3.92 30.56
CA THR A 45 7.21 3.43 31.86
C THR A 45 8.21 2.28 31.73
N LEU A 46 8.11 1.48 30.67
CA LEU A 46 9.01 0.37 30.36
C LEU A 46 10.11 0.75 29.37
N CYS A 47 10.10 2.00 28.88
CA CYS A 47 11.03 2.44 27.84
C CYS A 47 12.45 2.65 28.41
N PRO A 48 13.48 1.97 27.86
CA PRO A 48 14.84 2.04 28.39
C PRO A 48 15.47 3.44 28.27
N ILE A 49 14.97 4.27 27.36
CA ILE A 49 15.44 5.65 27.13
C ILE A 49 14.48 6.71 27.69
N ALA A 50 13.55 6.32 28.57
CA ALA A 50 12.53 7.20 29.10
C ALA A 50 13.08 8.42 29.87
N SER A 51 14.28 8.31 30.45
CA SER A 51 14.92 9.39 31.21
C SER A 51 15.38 10.55 30.31
N SER A 52 15.76 10.27 29.06
CA SER A 52 16.25 11.25 28.09
C SER A 52 15.21 11.62 27.01
N CYS A 53 14.06 10.93 26.97
CA CYS A 53 13.03 11.14 25.96
C CYS A 53 12.20 12.41 26.21
N LYS A 54 12.40 13.43 25.37
CA LYS A 54 11.62 14.68 25.39
C LYS A 54 10.12 14.48 25.10
N GLY A 55 9.77 13.43 24.34
CA GLY A 55 8.39 13.10 23.98
C GLY A 55 7.60 12.36 25.08
N LYS A 56 8.24 11.89 26.16
CA LYS A 56 7.61 11.04 27.19
C LYS A 56 6.36 11.66 27.82
N LYS A 57 6.32 12.98 27.99
CA LYS A 57 5.19 13.70 28.62
C LYS A 57 3.98 13.84 27.70
N GLU A 58 4.21 13.87 26.39
CA GLU A 58 3.16 14.08 25.39
C GLU A 58 3.44 13.20 24.15
N PRO A 59 3.44 11.86 24.30
CA PRO A 59 3.91 10.97 23.25
C PRO A 59 2.98 10.97 22.02
N ALA A 60 1.68 11.19 22.23
CA ALA A 60 0.69 11.29 21.14
C ALA A 60 0.92 12.46 20.18
N ARG A 61 1.76 13.44 20.55
CA ARG A 61 2.16 14.54 19.67
C ARG A 61 3.21 14.13 18.65
N TYR A 62 3.89 12.99 18.84
CA TYR A 62 5.05 12.59 18.05
C TYR A 62 4.88 11.22 17.38
N PRO A 63 5.29 11.09 16.10
CA PRO A 63 5.46 12.18 15.15
C PRO A 63 4.11 12.82 14.82
N ALA A 64 4.12 14.07 14.34
CA ALA A 64 2.89 14.68 13.86
C ALA A 64 2.32 13.87 12.68
N PRO A 65 0.99 13.72 12.57
CA PRO A 65 0.37 12.99 11.48
C PRO A 65 0.75 13.57 10.11
N ILE A 66 1.20 12.70 9.19
CA ILE A 66 1.43 13.09 7.80
C ILE A 66 0.12 12.90 7.03
N LEU A 67 -0.56 14.00 6.71
CA LEU A 67 -1.72 13.98 5.83
C LEU A 67 -1.26 13.80 4.38
N ARG A 68 -1.63 12.68 3.76
CA ARG A 68 -1.37 12.41 2.35
C ARG A 68 -2.65 12.56 1.55
N ARG A 69 -2.67 13.50 0.61
CA ARG A 69 -3.77 13.63 -0.36
C ARG A 69 -3.65 12.51 -1.40
N LYS A 70 -4.74 11.77 -1.60
CA LYS A 70 -4.84 10.76 -2.67
C LYS A 70 -5.39 11.40 -3.93
N LYS A 71 -4.88 10.99 -5.08
CA LYS A 71 -5.46 11.38 -6.37
C LYS A 71 -6.59 10.41 -6.70
N ARG A 72 -7.81 10.92 -6.89
CA ARG A 72 -8.95 10.15 -7.39
C ARG A 72 -8.65 9.65 -8.80
N LEU A 73 -8.98 8.39 -9.06
CA LEU A 73 -8.83 7.74 -10.35
C LEU A 73 -10.12 6.98 -10.67
N ASP A 74 -10.85 7.46 -11.66
CA ASP A 74 -12.07 6.83 -12.14
C ASP A 74 -11.73 5.96 -13.36
N LEU A 75 -11.98 4.66 -13.27
CA LEU A 75 -11.64 3.67 -14.29
C LEU A 75 -12.85 2.87 -14.71
N MET A 76 -12.76 2.31 -15.90
CA MET A 76 -13.65 1.33 -16.46
C MET A 76 -12.91 -0.01 -16.53
N CYS A 77 -13.62 -1.10 -16.25
CA CYS A 77 -13.11 -2.46 -16.29
C CYS A 77 -14.09 -3.35 -17.03
N ILE A 78 -13.59 -4.20 -17.94
CA ILE A 78 -14.38 -5.22 -18.60
C ILE A 78 -13.94 -6.59 -18.09
N LEU A 79 -14.84 -7.26 -17.39
CA LEU A 79 -14.67 -8.64 -16.93
C LEU A 79 -15.24 -9.58 -18.00
N ARG A 80 -14.36 -10.17 -18.81
CA ARG A 80 -14.74 -11.23 -19.74
C ARG A 80 -14.50 -12.59 -19.13
N LEU A 81 -15.47 -13.49 -19.23
CA LEU A 81 -15.35 -14.86 -18.75
C LEU A 81 -15.61 -15.84 -19.90
N ASP A 82 -14.85 -16.94 -19.94
CA ASP A 82 -15.13 -18.05 -20.83
C ASP A 82 -16.21 -19.00 -20.27
N ALA A 83 -16.59 -20.02 -21.05
CA ALA A 83 -17.59 -21.00 -20.64
C ALA A 83 -17.22 -21.81 -19.38
N ARG A 84 -15.93 -21.85 -18.99
CA ARG A 84 -15.43 -22.50 -17.77
C ARG A 84 -15.40 -21.53 -16.58
N GLY A 85 -15.67 -20.24 -16.80
CA GLY A 85 -15.53 -19.18 -15.82
C GLY A 85 -14.12 -18.63 -15.67
N TRP A 86 -13.20 -18.96 -16.60
CA TRP A 86 -11.86 -18.37 -16.59
C TRP A 86 -11.88 -16.97 -17.19
N PRO A 87 -11.20 -16.00 -16.56
CA PRO A 87 -11.21 -14.62 -17.05
C PRO A 87 -10.27 -14.40 -18.23
N GLU A 88 -10.58 -13.40 -19.05
CA GLU A 88 -9.55 -12.73 -19.85
C GLU A 88 -8.59 -12.00 -18.89
N LEU A 89 -7.31 -12.34 -18.98
CA LEU A 89 -6.25 -11.69 -18.22
C LEU A 89 -5.20 -11.14 -19.18
N VAL A 90 -4.86 -9.87 -19.00
CA VAL A 90 -3.78 -9.19 -19.73
C VAL A 90 -2.72 -8.74 -18.74
N GLN A 91 -1.45 -8.90 -19.11
CA GLN A 91 -0.35 -8.29 -18.38
C GLN A 91 -0.27 -6.81 -18.78
N ARG A 92 -0.33 -5.93 -17.78
CA ARG A 92 -0.23 -4.48 -18.01
C ARG A 92 1.19 -4.09 -18.44
N ASP A 93 1.28 -2.96 -19.13
CA ASP A 93 2.54 -2.37 -19.55
C ASP A 93 3.55 -2.23 -18.40
N ALA A 94 4.82 -2.09 -18.75
CA ALA A 94 5.92 -1.90 -17.78
C ALA A 94 5.87 -0.55 -17.05
N THR A 95 4.91 0.32 -17.35
CA THR A 95 4.74 1.64 -16.74
C THR A 95 3.30 1.90 -16.35
N GLY A 96 3.09 2.89 -15.47
CA GLY A 96 1.75 3.27 -15.01
C GLY A 96 1.31 2.54 -13.74
N ILE A 97 0.00 2.56 -13.50
CA ILE A 97 -0.61 1.97 -12.30
C ILE A 97 -0.71 0.45 -12.46
N LEU A 98 -0.30 -0.30 -11.43
CA LEU A 98 -0.26 -1.78 -11.47
C LEU A 98 0.58 -2.32 -12.64
N ALA A 99 1.63 -1.60 -13.02
CA ALA A 99 2.54 -1.97 -14.11
C ALA A 99 3.06 -3.41 -13.95
N GLY A 100 3.06 -4.17 -15.05
CA GLY A 100 3.51 -5.57 -15.06
C GLY A 100 2.58 -6.57 -14.35
N MET A 101 1.50 -6.12 -13.71
CA MET A 101 0.53 -7.01 -13.05
C MET A 101 -0.51 -7.53 -14.04
N TRP A 102 -0.90 -8.79 -13.86
CA TRP A 102 -2.02 -9.40 -14.58
C TRP A 102 -3.37 -8.91 -14.05
N GLY A 103 -4.37 -8.84 -14.93
CA GLY A 103 -5.74 -8.54 -14.54
C GLY A 103 -6.65 -8.34 -15.74
N PRO A 104 -7.93 -8.00 -15.49
CA PRO A 104 -8.88 -7.70 -16.57
C PRO A 104 -8.48 -6.41 -17.30
N VAL A 105 -9.05 -6.22 -18.50
CA VAL A 105 -8.91 -4.98 -19.27
C VAL A 105 -9.49 -3.82 -18.47
N MET A 106 -8.65 -2.81 -18.21
CA MET A 106 -9.00 -1.65 -17.41
C MET A 106 -8.37 -0.39 -18.01
N GLY A 107 -9.13 0.69 -18.05
CA GLY A 107 -8.69 1.97 -18.62
C GLY A 107 -9.62 3.13 -18.25
N GLU A 108 -9.23 4.36 -18.58
CA GLU A 108 -10.07 5.54 -18.31
C GLU A 108 -11.31 5.59 -19.23
N THR A 109 -11.14 5.11 -20.46
CA THR A 109 -12.19 5.02 -21.47
C THR A 109 -12.13 3.65 -22.13
N LEU A 110 -13.23 2.91 -22.09
CA LEU A 110 -13.40 1.64 -22.78
C LEU A 110 -14.75 1.65 -23.51
N ASP A 111 -14.84 0.95 -24.62
CA ASP A 111 -16.12 0.70 -25.28
C ASP A 111 -16.94 -0.31 -24.46
N VAL A 112 -18.08 0.14 -23.94
CA VAL A 112 -18.95 -0.63 -23.04
C VAL A 112 -20.43 -0.55 -23.43
N ASP A 113 -20.75 0.07 -24.56
CA ASP A 113 -22.13 0.43 -24.92
C ASP A 113 -23.04 -0.81 -25.05
N SER A 114 -22.48 -1.95 -25.45
CA SER A 114 -23.17 -3.23 -25.60
C SER A 114 -23.00 -4.17 -24.40
N LEU A 115 -22.29 -3.76 -23.36
CA LEU A 115 -21.88 -4.64 -22.27
C LEU A 115 -22.83 -4.53 -21.07
N ALA A 116 -23.02 -5.64 -20.36
CA ALA A 116 -23.85 -5.66 -19.17
C ALA A 116 -23.11 -5.00 -17.99
N TYR A 117 -23.65 -3.91 -17.45
CA TYR A 117 -23.09 -3.29 -16.25
C TYR A 117 -23.22 -4.23 -15.04
N LEU A 118 -22.10 -4.42 -14.32
CA LEU A 118 -22.01 -5.35 -13.18
C LEU A 118 -21.97 -4.62 -11.83
N GLY A 119 -21.36 -3.43 -11.77
CA GLY A 119 -21.27 -2.66 -10.54
C GLY A 119 -20.03 -1.77 -10.45
N GLU A 120 -19.67 -1.38 -9.23
CA GLU A 120 -18.49 -0.58 -8.94
C GLU A 120 -17.63 -1.25 -7.87
N VAL A 121 -16.31 -1.18 -8.04
CA VAL A 121 -15.30 -1.59 -7.06
C VAL A 121 -14.53 -0.36 -6.63
N HIS A 122 -14.48 -0.13 -5.32
CA HIS A 122 -13.71 0.94 -4.71
C HIS A 122 -12.46 0.36 -4.05
N HIS A 123 -11.27 0.85 -4.44
CA HIS A 123 -10.01 0.39 -3.89
C HIS A 123 -9.06 1.55 -3.57
N VAL A 124 -8.52 1.54 -2.35
CA VAL A 124 -7.70 2.64 -1.83
C VAL A 124 -6.24 2.22 -1.75
N LEU A 125 -5.38 2.89 -2.51
CA LEU A 125 -3.93 2.76 -2.44
C LEU A 125 -3.31 3.92 -1.63
N SER A 126 -2.01 3.80 -1.33
CA SER A 126 -1.25 4.83 -0.61
C SER A 126 -1.33 6.23 -1.25
N HIS A 127 -1.41 6.29 -2.58
CA HIS A 127 -1.36 7.54 -3.35
C HIS A 127 -2.55 7.75 -4.30
N ARG A 128 -3.45 6.77 -4.38
CA ARG A 128 -4.57 6.74 -5.33
C ARG A 128 -5.83 6.26 -4.65
N ASP A 129 -6.95 6.80 -5.11
CA ASP A 129 -8.28 6.41 -4.69
C ASP A 129 -9.04 5.94 -5.92
N MET A 130 -9.11 4.63 -6.12
CA MET A 130 -9.58 4.01 -7.37
C MET A 130 -11.07 3.69 -7.29
N HIS A 131 -11.84 4.28 -8.19
CA HIS A 131 -13.25 3.98 -8.41
C HIS A 131 -13.38 3.28 -9.76
N ILE A 132 -13.70 1.99 -9.75
CA ILE A 132 -13.66 1.14 -10.94
C ILE A 132 -15.08 0.70 -11.25
N ARG A 133 -15.66 1.21 -12.34
CA ARG A 133 -16.93 0.70 -12.87
C ARG A 133 -16.67 -0.56 -13.68
N VAL A 134 -17.47 -1.60 -13.47
CA VAL A 134 -17.24 -2.93 -14.04
C VAL A 134 -18.40 -3.30 -14.95
N TRP A 135 -18.05 -3.77 -16.14
CA TRP A 135 -18.96 -4.38 -17.10
C TRP A 135 -18.57 -5.83 -17.31
N LYS A 136 -19.55 -6.66 -17.69
CA LYS A 136 -19.37 -8.08 -17.96
C LYS A 136 -19.56 -8.35 -19.44
N ASP A 137 -18.74 -9.26 -19.96
CA ASP A 137 -18.82 -9.81 -21.30
C ASP A 137 -18.38 -11.29 -21.29
N VAL A 138 -18.43 -11.94 -22.45
CA VAL A 138 -17.92 -13.29 -22.67
C VAL A 138 -16.66 -13.27 -23.54
N VAL A 139 -15.78 -14.24 -23.35
CA VAL A 139 -14.61 -14.47 -24.22
C VAL A 139 -14.57 -15.94 -24.63
N GLU A 140 -13.99 -16.23 -25.79
CA GLU A 140 -13.90 -17.61 -26.30
C GLU A 140 -13.01 -18.50 -25.42
N SER A 141 -11.84 -17.98 -25.01
CA SER A 141 -10.91 -18.69 -24.14
C SER A 141 -10.32 -17.75 -23.08
N GLY A 142 -10.54 -18.08 -21.81
CA GLY A 142 -9.94 -17.40 -20.67
C GLY A 142 -8.56 -17.96 -20.32
N VAL A 143 -7.91 -17.31 -19.37
CA VAL A 143 -6.62 -17.70 -18.78
C VAL A 143 -6.88 -18.35 -17.42
N ASP A 144 -6.28 -19.52 -17.15
CA ASP A 144 -6.33 -20.11 -15.80
C ASP A 144 -5.66 -19.14 -14.81
N PRO A 145 -6.38 -18.61 -13.80
CA PRO A 145 -5.81 -17.68 -12.83
C PRO A 145 -4.57 -18.21 -12.11
N ARG A 146 -4.40 -19.54 -12.04
CA ARG A 146 -3.24 -20.20 -11.41
C ARG A 146 -2.03 -20.33 -12.32
N SER A 147 -2.20 -20.16 -13.63
CA SER A 147 -1.09 -20.25 -14.60
C SER A 147 -0.33 -18.93 -14.76
N VAL A 148 -0.81 -17.84 -14.16
CA VAL A 148 -0.14 -16.54 -14.16
C VAL A 148 0.05 -16.03 -12.74
N PRO A 149 1.06 -15.17 -12.47
CA PRO A 149 1.28 -14.62 -11.13
C PRO A 149 0.19 -13.58 -10.80
N LEU A 150 -0.97 -14.04 -10.35
CA LEU A 150 -1.92 -13.21 -9.64
C LEU A 150 -1.49 -13.12 -8.18
N SER A 151 -1.65 -11.94 -7.58
CA SER A 151 -1.75 -11.89 -6.13
C SER A 151 -2.92 -12.82 -5.76
N SER A 152 -2.69 -13.77 -4.85
CA SER A 152 -3.72 -14.71 -4.41
C SER A 152 -4.97 -13.92 -4.07
N LEU A 153 -6.00 -14.02 -4.91
CA LEU A 153 -7.33 -13.58 -4.55
C LEU A 153 -7.70 -14.48 -3.38
N ASP A 154 -7.71 -13.94 -2.17
CA ASP A 154 -8.09 -14.69 -0.97
C ASP A 154 -9.43 -15.38 -1.26
N VAL A 155 -9.40 -16.72 -1.24
CA VAL A 155 -10.56 -17.60 -1.36
C VAL A 155 -11.23 -17.71 -0.01
#